data_AF-S7WLU3-F1
#
_entry.id   AF-S7WLU3-F1
#
_cell.length_a   1.000
_cell.length_b   1.000
_cell.length_c   1.000
_cell.angle_alpha   90.00
_cell.angle_beta   90.00
_cell.angle_gamma   90.00
#
_symmetry.space_group_name_H-M   'P 1'
#
loop_
_entity.id
_entity.type
_entity.pdbx_description
1 polymer ?
#
loop_
_entity_poly.entity_id
_entity_poly.type
_entity_poly.pdbx_seq_one_letter_code
_entity_poly.pdbx_strand_id
1 'polypeptide(L)'
;MTQELFTINNLWILVATILVFIMHLGFAALEAGLTRAKNTINILFKNTIIPAIGLLTYAFVGFNLMYPGEIFAGGVLVLEA
;
A
#
# COMPACT_ATOMS: atom_id res chain seq x y z
N MET A 1 22.12 -16.30 16.12
CA MET A 1 21.08 -15.45 16.75
C MET A 1 20.66 -14.24 15.91
N THR A 2 21.52 -13.62 15.10
CA THR A 2 21.13 -12.44 14.29
C THR A 2 20.27 -12.78 13.07
N GLN A 3 20.56 -13.88 12.37
CA GLN A 3 19.83 -14.26 11.15
C GLN A 3 18.41 -14.80 11.40
N GLU A 4 18.22 -15.50 12.52
CA GLU A 4 16.90 -16.02 12.91
C GLU A 4 15.94 -14.87 13.25
N LEU A 5 16.42 -13.90 14.03
CA LEU A 5 15.65 -12.69 14.36
C LEU A 5 15.35 -11.85 13.11
N PHE A 6 16.32 -11.69 12.19
CA PHE A 6 16.10 -11.00 10.92
C PHE A 6 14.99 -11.67 10.08
N THR A 7 15.03 -13.01 9.98
CA THR A 7 14.04 -13.77 9.22
C THR A 7 12.65 -13.69 9.85
N ILE A 8 12.55 -13.82 11.18
CA ILE A 8 11.28 -13.73 11.92
C ILE A 8 10.68 -12.33 11.82
N ASN A 9 11.48 -11.27 11.99
CA ASN A 9 11.01 -9.89 11.90
C ASN A 9 10.50 -9.55 10.50
N ASN A 10 11.22 -9.95 9.45
CA ASN A 10 10.78 -9.71 8.08
C ASN A 10 9.50 -10.48 7.76
N LEU A 11 9.39 -11.74 8.21
CA LEU A 11 8.19 -12.54 8.04
C LEU A 11 6.99 -11.91 8.76
N TRP A 12 7.19 -11.39 9.97
CA TRP A 12 6.15 -10.68 10.71
C TRP A 12 5.67 -9.42 9.98
N ILE A 13 6.60 -8.61 9.45
CA ILE A 13 6.26 -7.40 8.68
C ILE A 13 5.53 -7.75 7.38
N LEU A 14 5.91 -8.84 6.69
CA LEU A 14 5.21 -9.31 5.50
C LEU A 14 3.78 -9.76 5.82
N VAL A 15 3.59 -10.51 6.90
CA VAL A 15 2.25 -10.92 7.38
C VAL A 15 1.41 -9.71 7.75
N ALA A 16 1.97 -8.74 8.49
CA ALA A 16 1.28 -7.50 8.83
C ALA A 16 0.87 -6.71 7.58
N THR A 17 1.74 -6.66 6.56
CA THR A 17 1.44 -6.00 5.27
C THR A 17 0.26 -6.65 4.56
N ILE A 18 0.18 -7.99 4.55
CA ILE A 18 -0.95 -8.74 3.97
C ILE A 18 -2.25 -8.41 4.70
N LEU A 19 -2.23 -8.31 6.03
CA LEU A 19 -3.41 -7.93 6.82
C LEU A 19 -3.92 -6.51 6.47
N VAL A 20 -3.02 -5.56 6.21
CA VAL A 20 -3.38 -4.20 5.79
C VAL A 20 -3.99 -4.18 4.38
N PHE A 21 -3.52 -5.03 3.46
CA PHE A 21 -4.16 -5.17 2.15
C PHE A 21 -5.59 -5.71 2.24
N ILE A 22 -5.86 -6.62 3.17
CA ILE A 22 -7.21 -7.15 3.42
C ILE A 22 -8.17 -6.05 3.92
N MET A 23 -7.68 -5.05 4.65
CA MET A 23 -8.53 -3.92 5.10
C MET A 23 -9.15 -3.15 3.92
N HIS A 24 -8.38 -2.91 2.86
CA HIS A 24 -8.88 -2.19 1.68
C HIS A 24 -10.01 -2.96 0.99
N LEU A 25 -9.88 -4.28 0.89
CA LEU A 25 -10.94 -5.16 0.37
C LEU A 25 -12.16 -5.21 1.31
N GLY A 26 -11.94 -5.18 2.62
CA GLY A 26 -13.01 -5.10 3.63
C GLY A 26 -13.83 -3.81 3.52
N PHE A 27 -13.18 -2.66 3.34
CA PHE A 27 -13.87 -1.38 3.11
C PHE A 27 -14.64 -1.38 1.77
N ALA A 28 -14.07 -1.98 0.72
CA ALA A 28 -14.76 -2.12 -0.57
C ALA A 28 -16.08 -2.91 -0.45
N ALA A 29 -16.09 -3.99 0.33
CA ALA A 29 -17.27 -4.80 0.55
C ALA A 29 -18.35 -4.05 1.38
N LEU A 30 -17.94 -3.28 2.38
CA LEU A 30 -18.85 -2.46 3.20
C LEU A 30 -19.49 -1.33 2.37
N GLU A 31 -18.71 -0.60 1.58
CA GLU A 31 -19.22 0.46 0.70
C GLU A 31 -20.12 -0.09 -0.42
N ALA A 32 -19.80 -1.27 -0.95
CA ALA A 32 -20.64 -1.96 -1.91
C ALA A 32 -21.99 -2.41 -1.32
N GLY A 33 -21.99 -2.88 -0.07
CA GLY A 33 -23.20 -3.37 0.62
C GLY A 33 -24.14 -2.27 1.10
N LEU A 34 -23.62 -1.09 1.44
CA LEU A 34 -24.42 0.06 1.90
C LEU A 34 -24.92 0.95 0.76
N THR A 35 -24.52 0.68 -0.48
CA THR A 35 -24.87 1.51 -1.64
C THR A 35 -25.87 0.80 -2.55
N ARG A 36 -26.70 1.60 -3.23
CA ARG A 36 -27.69 1.10 -4.19
C ARG A 36 -27.00 0.32 -5.31
N ALA A 37 -27.49 -0.90 -5.59
CA ALA A 37 -26.94 -1.83 -6.60
C ALA A 37 -26.60 -1.19 -7.97
N LYS A 38 -27.40 -0.21 -8.41
CA LYS A 38 -27.19 0.55 -9.67
C LYS A 38 -25.94 1.43 -9.71
N ASN A 39 -25.32 1.74 -8.56
CA ASN A 39 -24.10 2.54 -8.45
C ASN A 39 -22.92 1.76 -7.82
N THR A 40 -23.18 0.57 -7.28
CA THR A 40 -22.20 -0.29 -6.60
C THR A 40 -20.97 -0.60 -7.45
N ILE A 41 -21.14 -0.87 -8.76
CA ILE A 41 -20.03 -1.14 -9.69
C ILE A 41 -19.07 0.06 -9.80
N ASN A 42 -19.60 1.28 -9.86
CA ASN A 42 -18.77 2.48 -9.99
C ASN A 42 -17.99 2.80 -8.70
N ILE A 43 -18.51 2.37 -7.55
CA ILE A 43 -17.87 2.55 -6.24
C ILE A 43 -16.78 1.49 -6.04
N LEU A 44 -17.09 0.23 -6.34
CA LEU A 44 -16.11 -0.87 -6.34
C LEU A 44 -14.91 -0.56 -7.24
N PHE A 45 -15.14 -0.03 -8.44
CA PHE A 45 -14.07 0.30 -9.37
C PHE A 45 -13.09 1.34 -8.81
N LYS A 46 -13.61 2.39 -8.15
CA LYS A 46 -12.76 3.39 -7.48
C LYS A 46 -12.02 2.78 -6.30
N ASN A 47 -12.70 1.96 -5.50
CA ASN A 47 -12.12 1.36 -4.30
C ASN A 47 -10.99 0.36 -4.66
N THR A 48 -11.05 -0.33 -5.80
CA THR A 48 -9.92 -1.16 -6.28
C THR A 48 -8.75 -0.34 -6.83
N ILE A 49 -9.02 0.81 -7.45
CA ILE A 49 -8.00 1.65 -8.08
C ILE A 49 -7.22 2.48 -7.04
N ILE A 50 -7.86 2.92 -5.96
CA ILE A 50 -7.23 3.73 -4.90
C ILE A 50 -6.00 3.05 -4.27
N PRO A 51 -6.03 1.79 -3.80
CA PRO A 51 -4.85 1.14 -3.24
C PRO A 51 -3.76 0.90 -4.29
N ALA A 52 -4.11 0.67 -5.56
CA ALA A 52 -3.14 0.52 -6.64
C ALA A 52 -2.40 1.82 -6.94
N ILE A 53 -3.13 2.94 -7.08
CA ILE A 53 -2.54 4.27 -7.27
C ILE A 53 -1.80 4.72 -6.01
N GLY A 54 -2.32 4.42 -4.82
CA GLY A 54 -1.69 4.73 -3.54
C GLY A 54 -0.34 4.04 -3.38
N LEU A 55 -0.25 2.75 -3.72
CA LEU A 55 1.01 2.01 -3.70
C LEU A 55 2.01 2.55 -4.74
N LEU A 56 1.55 2.81 -5.96
CA LEU A 56 2.41 3.40 -7.02
C LEU A 56 2.92 4.78 -6.61
N THR A 57 2.05 5.66 -6.11
CA THR A 57 2.42 7.01 -5.66
C THR A 57 3.36 6.96 -4.45
N TYR A 58 3.15 6.00 -3.54
CA TYR A 58 4.07 5.78 -2.42
C TYR A 58 5.45 5.29 -2.90
N ALA A 59 5.50 4.41 -3.90
CA ALA A 59 6.76 3.96 -4.50
C ALA A 59 7.53 5.09 -5.22
N PHE A 60 6.84 5.97 -5.97
CA PHE A 60 7.50 7.05 -6.71
C PHE A 60 7.86 8.26 -5.85
N VAL A 61 6.95 8.70 -4.97
CA VAL A 61 7.08 9.97 -4.24
C VAL A 61 7.05 9.77 -2.72
N GLY A 62 6.25 8.83 -2.23
CA GLY A 62 6.07 8.63 -0.78
C GLY A 62 7.32 8.16 -0.05
N PHE A 63 8.13 7.30 -0.65
CA PHE A 63 9.39 6.84 -0.06
C PHE A 63 10.38 7.98 0.11
N ASN A 64 10.49 8.85 -0.91
CA ASN A 64 11.34 10.04 -0.89
C ASN A 64 10.88 11.10 0.13
N LEU A 65 9.58 11.16 0.44
CA LEU A 65 9.02 12.12 1.38
C LEU A 65 9.07 11.66 2.85
N MET A 66 8.92 10.36 3.11
CA MET A 66 8.82 9.81 4.47
C MET A 66 10.20 9.61 5.15
N TYR A 67 11.26 9.39 4.37
CA TYR A 67 12.64 9.30 4.87
C TYR A 67 13.51 10.42 4.26
N PRO A 68 13.42 11.66 4.77
CA PRO A 68 14.27 12.75 4.30
C PRO A 68 15.71 12.56 4.82
N GLY A 69 16.57 11.91 4.04
CA GLY A 69 18.01 11.81 4.32
C GLY A 69 18.81 12.40 3.18
N GLU A 70 19.51 13.53 3.43
CA GLU A 70 20.48 14.32 2.61
C GLU A 70 20.31 14.48 1.08
N ILE A 71 19.33 13.83 0.46
CA ILE A 71 19.14 13.65 -0.98
C ILE A 71 17.77 14.25 -1.33
N PHE A 72 17.62 15.55 -1.14
CA PHE A 72 16.73 16.36 -1.99
C PHE A 72 17.35 16.55 -3.39
N ALA A 73 18.11 15.56 -3.89
CA ALA A 73 18.82 15.59 -5.15
C ALA A 73 18.07 14.76 -6.20
N GLY A 74 16.86 15.19 -6.56
CA GLY A 74 16.36 15.11 -7.94
C GLY A 74 16.33 13.76 -8.67
N GLY A 75 16.01 12.64 -8.00
CA GLY A 75 15.83 11.34 -8.67
C GLY A 75 14.41 10.79 -8.52
N VAL A 76 13.58 10.90 -9.56
CA VAL A 76 12.22 10.31 -9.61
C VAL A 76 12.23 8.77 -9.67
N LEU A 77 13.42 8.15 -9.71
CA LEU A 77 13.62 6.70 -9.67
C LEU A 77 14.91 6.39 -8.90
N VAL A 78 14.85 6.18 -7.59
CA VAL A 78 15.89 5.42 -6.88
C VAL A 78 15.51 3.94 -6.96
N LEU A 79 15.62 3.41 -8.18
CA LEU A 79 15.91 2.00 -8.42
C LEU A 79 17.44 1.91 -8.56
N GLU A 80 18.19 2.16 -7.50
CA GLU A 80 19.57 1.71 -7.41
C GLU A 80 19.81 1.09 -6.04
N ALA A 81 20.06 -0.22 -6.10
CA ALA A 81 20.81 -1.08 -5.18
C ALA A 81 20.63 -0.88 -3.67
#